data_AF-A0A2E6V9R8-F1
#
_entry.id   AF-A0A2E6V9R8-F1
#
_cell.length_a   1.000
_cell.length_b   1.000
_cell.length_c   1.000
_cell.angle_alpha   90.00
_cell.angle_beta   90.00
_cell.angle_gamma   90.00
#
_symmetry.space_group_name_H-M   'P 1'
#
loop_
_entity.id
_entity.type
_entity.pdbx_description
1 polymer ?
#
loop_
_entity_poly.entity_id
_entity_poly.type
_entity_poly.pdbx_seq_one_letter_code
_entity_poly.pdbx_strand_id
1 'polypeptide(L)'
;MLINSSYFSEIVYDENRRFFDLYLNVGTNGILENHVKKFNELIENLNEYLIKISMYLKSTYSNSEKKKAAELNEKKLNISVVQILDDNKDFDTVIVCEKEYKYFGIFKRNISVRTEIKNSRIITMERKKDTLKEN
;
A
#
# COMPACT_ATOMS: atom_id res chain seq x y z
N MET A 1 -6.36 17.91 19.77
CA MET A 1 -4.88 18.00 19.83
C MET A 1 -4.39 17.89 18.40
N LEU A 2 -3.63 18.88 17.93
CA LEU A 2 -3.18 19.00 16.55
C LEU A 2 -2.29 17.81 16.16
N ILE A 3 -2.62 17.13 15.07
CA ILE A 3 -1.81 16.07 14.46
C ILE A 3 -0.56 16.77 13.92
N ASN A 4 0.58 16.57 14.57
CA ASN A 4 1.82 17.26 14.24
C ASN A 4 2.83 16.30 13.65
N SER A 5 3.13 16.55 12.37
CA SER A 5 4.20 16.04 11.52
C SER A 5 4.04 14.63 10.94
N SER A 6 3.95 14.61 9.61
CA SER A 6 4.23 13.45 8.76
C SER A 6 5.67 13.58 8.30
N TYR A 7 6.57 12.69 8.74
CA TYR A 7 7.90 12.61 8.13
C TYR A 7 7.75 11.94 6.76
N PHE A 8 8.14 12.65 5.71
CA PHE A 8 8.11 12.20 4.32
C PHE A 8 9.53 11.81 3.90
N SER A 9 9.73 10.55 3.57
CA SER A 9 10.92 10.10 2.85
C SER A 9 10.45 9.31 1.64
N GLU A 10 10.85 9.78 0.46
CA GLU A 10 10.75 9.00 -0.76
C GLU A 10 11.79 7.87 -0.66
N ILE A 11 11.36 6.62 -0.40
CA ILE A 11 12.28 5.48 -0.20
C ILE A 11 12.41 4.69 -1.50
N VAL A 12 13.65 4.50 -1.97
CA VAL A 12 13.97 3.55 -3.05
C VAL A 12 13.99 2.14 -2.46
N TYR A 13 13.08 1.26 -2.89
CA TYR A 13 12.95 -0.05 -2.24
C TYR A 13 13.25 -1.27 -3.12
N ASP A 14 13.45 -1.11 -4.43
CA ASP A 14 13.84 -2.22 -5.31
C ASP A 14 14.83 -1.81 -6.42
N GLU A 15 15.39 -2.81 -7.10
CA GLU A 15 16.34 -2.68 -8.22
C GLU A 15 15.78 -1.85 -9.40
N ASN A 16 14.45 -1.66 -9.44
CA ASN A 16 13.76 -0.86 -10.45
C ASN A 16 13.59 0.61 -10.03
N ARG A 17 14.25 1.04 -8.94
CA ARG A 17 14.20 2.40 -8.38
C ARG A 17 12.79 2.88 -8.10
N ARG A 18 11.93 2.00 -7.59
CA ARG A 18 10.57 2.37 -7.24
C ARG A 18 10.53 3.07 -5.90
N PHE A 19 9.80 4.17 -5.90
CA PHE A 19 9.56 5.02 -4.74
C PHE A 19 8.19 4.73 -4.16
N PHE A 20 8.10 4.80 -2.83
CA PHE A 20 6.83 4.92 -2.13
C PHE A 20 6.93 6.02 -1.07
N ASP A 21 5.78 6.59 -0.74
CA ASP A 21 5.68 7.58 0.32
C ASP A 21 5.58 6.84 1.67
N LEU A 22 6.57 7.02 2.55
CA LEU A 22 6.51 6.55 3.92
C LEU A 22 5.90 7.64 4.81
N TYR A 23 4.85 7.29 5.55
CA TYR A 23 4.23 8.12 6.57
C TYR A 23 4.42 7.49 7.95
N LEU A 24 5.09 8.22 8.84
CA LEU A 24 5.21 7.86 10.24
C LEU A 24 4.32 8.81 11.03
N ASN A 25 3.35 8.28 11.78
CA ASN A 25 2.53 9.12 12.67
C ASN A 25 3.32 9.39 13.95
N VAL A 26 4.15 10.42 13.91
CA VAL A 26 5.03 10.77 15.01
C VAL A 26 4.34 11.77 15.94
N GLY A 27 4.41 11.51 17.24
CA GLY A 27 4.03 12.48 18.26
C GLY A 27 5.12 13.53 18.49
N THR A 28 5.08 14.19 19.63
CA THR A 28 6.09 15.19 20.03
C THR A 28 7.51 14.63 20.15
N ASN A 29 7.64 13.32 20.31
CA ASN A 29 8.92 12.64 20.54
C ASN A 29 9.62 12.22 19.24
N GLY A 30 9.06 12.58 18.07
CA GLY A 30 9.62 12.21 16.76
C GLY A 30 9.49 10.72 16.45
N ILE A 31 10.42 10.21 15.64
CA ILE A 31 10.46 8.79 15.25
C ILE A 31 10.88 7.94 16.46
N LEU A 32 10.00 7.04 16.87
CA LEU A 32 10.22 6.12 17.99
C LEU A 32 10.81 4.78 17.54
N GLU A 33 11.50 4.08 18.44
CA GLU A 33 12.10 2.75 18.18
C GLU A 33 11.08 1.75 17.63
N ASN A 34 9.84 1.80 18.12
CA ASN A 34 8.78 0.93 17.66
C ASN A 34 8.40 1.19 16.17
N HIS A 35 8.52 2.43 15.68
CA HIS A 35 8.35 2.71 14.24
C HIS A 35 9.44 2.02 13.42
N VAL A 36 10.70 2.09 13.87
CA VAL A 36 11.84 1.45 13.20
C VAL A 36 11.66 -0.07 13.19
N LYS A 37 11.24 -0.64 14.32
CA LYS A 37 10.95 -2.07 14.43
C LYS A 37 9.86 -2.49 13.43
N LYS A 38 8.71 -1.81 13.43
CA LYS A 38 7.60 -2.06 12.50
C LYS A 38 8.00 -1.91 11.04
N PHE A 39 8.88 -0.95 10.73
CA PHE A 39 9.42 -0.77 9.39
C PHE A 39 10.31 -1.94 8.98
N ASN A 40 11.23 -2.38 9.85
CA ASN A 40 12.09 -3.52 9.55
C ASN A 40 11.27 -4.80 9.36
N GLU A 41 10.29 -5.06 10.25
CA GLU A 41 9.36 -6.18 10.11
C GLU A 41 8.58 -6.12 8.79
N LEU A 42 8.13 -4.92 8.38
CA LEU A 42 7.51 -4.72 7.08
C LEU A 42 8.44 -5.11 5.94
N ILE A 43 9.69 -4.61 5.93
CA ILE A 43 10.65 -4.87 4.85
C ILE A 43 10.98 -6.37 4.75
N GLU A 44 11.19 -7.04 5.87
CA GLU A 44 11.46 -8.49 5.92
C GLU A 44 10.31 -9.31 5.30
N ASN A 45 9.07 -8.88 5.50
CA ASN A 45 7.87 -9.60 5.05
C ASN A 45 7.27 -9.04 3.75
N LEU A 46 7.87 -7.99 3.17
CA LEU A 46 7.26 -7.20 2.10
C LEU A 46 6.90 -8.05 0.88
N ASN A 47 7.81 -8.92 0.45
CA ASN A 47 7.60 -9.79 -0.71
C ASN A 47 6.40 -10.73 -0.51
N GLU A 48 6.25 -11.31 0.68
CA GLU A 48 5.12 -12.16 1.01
C GLU A 48 3.80 -11.38 0.96
N TYR A 49 3.79 -10.15 1.51
CA TYR A 49 2.62 -9.28 1.43
C TYR A 49 2.26 -8.93 -0.01
N LEU A 50 3.22 -8.55 -0.84
CA LEU A 50 2.98 -8.21 -2.24
C LEU A 50 2.41 -9.37 -3.04
N ILE A 51 2.85 -10.61 -2.78
CA ILE A 51 2.29 -11.81 -3.38
C ILE A 51 0.81 -11.97 -2.98
N LYS A 52 0.49 -11.90 -1.68
CA LYS A 52 -0.88 -12.04 -1.16
C LYS A 52 -1.81 -10.94 -1.70
N ILE A 53 -1.34 -9.70 -1.71
CA ILE A 53 -2.09 -8.54 -2.23
C ILE A 53 -2.34 -8.71 -3.73
N SER A 54 -1.34 -9.16 -4.50
CA SER A 54 -1.48 -9.43 -5.94
C SER A 54 -2.52 -10.53 -6.20
N MET A 55 -2.53 -11.61 -5.40
CA MET A 55 -3.53 -12.67 -5.51
C MET A 55 -4.94 -12.16 -5.18
N TYR A 56 -5.09 -11.40 -4.09
CA TYR A 56 -6.36 -10.77 -3.71
C TYR A 56 -6.88 -9.80 -4.78
N LEU A 57 -5.99 -9.00 -5.37
CA LEU A 57 -6.37 -8.06 -6.42
C LEU A 57 -6.92 -8.80 -7.65
N LYS A 58 -6.27 -9.89 -8.06
CA LYS A 58 -6.71 -10.73 -9.18
C LYS A 58 -8.09 -11.37 -8.91
N SER A 59 -8.32 -11.85 -7.68
CA SER A 59 -9.62 -12.47 -7.34
C SER A 59 -10.76 -11.46 -7.30
N THR A 60 -10.45 -10.18 -7.07
CA THR A 60 -11.44 -9.10 -6.99
C THR A 60 -11.61 -8.31 -8.29
N TYR A 61 -11.00 -8.73 -9.41
CA TYR A 61 -11.22 -8.08 -10.71
C TYR A 61 -12.69 -8.05 -11.10
N SER A 62 -13.15 -6.87 -11.51
CA SER A 62 -14.48 -6.69 -12.09
C SER A 62 -14.57 -7.39 -13.45
N ASN A 63 -15.79 -7.63 -13.94
CA ASN A 63 -15.98 -8.28 -15.24
C ASN A 63 -15.31 -7.53 -16.41
N SER A 64 -15.23 -6.20 -16.35
CA SER A 64 -14.53 -5.39 -17.35
C SER A 64 -13.01 -5.55 -17.26
N GLU A 65 -12.46 -5.71 -16.06
CA GLU A 65 -11.02 -5.94 -15.83
C GLU A 65 -10.61 -7.36 -16.20
N LYS A 66 -11.47 -8.35 -15.97
CA LYS A 66 -11.24 -9.73 -16.42
C LYS A 66 -11.01 -9.83 -17.93
N LYS A 67 -11.67 -8.98 -18.73
CA LYS A 67 -11.43 -8.89 -20.19
C LYS A 67 -10.01 -8.41 -20.54
N LYS A 68 -9.29 -7.82 -19.58
CA LYS A 68 -7.92 -7.31 -19.70
C LYS A 68 -6.96 -8.01 -18.73
N ALA A 69 -7.33 -9.20 -18.23
CA ALA A 69 -6.58 -9.88 -17.18
C ALA A 69 -5.13 -10.17 -17.59
N ALA A 70 -4.86 -10.50 -18.86
CA ALA A 70 -3.50 -10.71 -19.35
C ALA A 70 -2.60 -9.47 -19.12
N GLU A 71 -3.02 -8.30 -19.63
CA GLU A 71 -2.32 -7.03 -19.43
C GLU A 71 -2.16 -6.69 -17.94
N LEU A 72 -3.24 -6.84 -17.16
CA LEU A 72 -3.23 -6.53 -15.72
C LEU A 72 -2.32 -7.48 -14.91
N ASN A 73 -2.18 -8.73 -15.34
CA ASN A 73 -1.38 -9.74 -14.66
C ASN A 73 0.11 -9.56 -14.92
N GLU A 74 0.49 -9.05 -16.08
CA GLU A 74 1.88 -8.71 -16.42
C GLU A 74 2.35 -7.43 -15.70
N LYS A 75 1.43 -6.49 -15.43
CA LYS A 75 1.73 -5.28 -14.67
C LYS A 75 2.14 -5.62 -13.23
N LYS A 76 3.34 -5.19 -12.84
CA LYS A 76 3.81 -5.25 -11.45
C LYS A 76 2.92 -4.38 -10.55
N LEU A 77 2.72 -4.83 -9.32
CA LEU A 77 2.06 -4.05 -8.28
C LEU A 77 3.02 -2.94 -7.82
N ASN A 78 2.55 -1.70 -7.75
CA ASN A 78 3.32 -0.59 -7.22
C ASN A 78 2.88 -0.33 -5.79
N ILE A 79 3.81 -0.14 -4.86
CA ILE A 79 3.50 0.41 -3.55
C ILE A 79 3.41 1.92 -3.73
N SER A 80 2.27 2.53 -3.40
CA SER A 80 2.13 3.99 -3.44
C SER A 80 2.44 4.59 -2.08
N VAL A 81 1.86 4.01 -1.03
CA VAL A 81 1.94 4.53 0.34
C VAL A 81 2.23 3.42 1.32
N VAL A 82 3.11 3.69 2.27
CA VAL A 82 3.28 2.92 3.50
C VAL A 82 3.02 3.86 4.66
N GLN A 83 2.14 3.47 5.58
CA GLN A 83 1.92 4.18 6.82
C GLN A 83 2.27 3.27 7.99
N ILE A 84 3.07 3.74 8.92
CA ILE A 84 3.36 3.05 10.18
C ILE A 84 2.79 3.88 11.32
N LEU A 85 2.00 3.21 12.14
CA LEU A 85 1.32 3.76 13.31
C LEU A 85 1.95 3.19 14.56
N ASP A 86 2.17 4.02 15.57
CA ASP A 86 2.76 3.56 16.82
C ASP A 86 1.71 2.92 17.76
N ASP A 87 0.67 3.69 18.09
CA ASP A 87 -0.31 3.38 19.15
C ASP A 87 -1.73 3.12 18.62
N ASN A 88 -1.85 2.56 17.41
CA ASN A 88 -3.16 2.20 16.87
C ASN A 88 -3.56 0.79 17.33
N LYS A 89 -4.78 0.68 17.88
CA LYS A 89 -5.30 -0.58 18.43
C LYS A 89 -5.73 -1.59 17.37
N ASP A 90 -6.02 -1.15 16.17
CA ASP A 90 -6.61 -1.97 15.12
C ASP A 90 -5.54 -2.54 14.19
N PHE A 91 -4.52 -1.74 13.84
CA PHE A 91 -3.41 -2.13 12.96
C PHE A 91 -2.16 -1.30 13.21
N ASP A 92 -0.99 -1.89 12.94
CA ASP A 92 0.31 -1.24 13.11
C ASP A 92 0.81 -0.58 11.82
N THR A 93 0.50 -1.18 10.67
CA THR A 93 1.01 -0.76 9.37
C THR A 93 -0.09 -0.82 8.32
N VAL A 94 -0.07 0.14 7.40
CA VAL A 94 -0.89 0.16 6.19
C VAL A 94 0.01 0.17 4.97
N ILE A 95 -0.31 -0.66 3.99
CA ILE A 95 0.28 -0.60 2.65
C ILE A 95 -0.84 -0.30 1.67
N VAL A 96 -0.65 0.71 0.83
CA VAL A 96 -1.50 0.94 -0.34
C VAL A 96 -0.72 0.54 -1.58
N CYS A 97 -1.32 -0.38 -2.33
CA CYS A 97 -0.74 -0.95 -3.53
C CYS A 97 -1.64 -0.69 -4.72
N GLU A 98 -1.07 -0.33 -5.86
CA GLU A 98 -1.81 0.12 -7.03
C GLU A 98 -1.36 -0.54 -8.34
N LYS A 99 -2.30 -0.68 -9.27
CA LYS A 99 -2.05 -0.99 -10.67
C LYS A 99 -2.79 -0.02 -11.58
N GLU A 100 -2.05 0.68 -12.43
CA GLU A 100 -2.60 1.52 -13.50
C GLU A 100 -2.85 0.70 -14.77
N TYR A 101 -4.01 0.85 -15.40
CA TYR A 101 -4.31 0.26 -16.71
C TYR A 101 -5.10 1.21 -17.61
N LYS A 102 -5.07 0.95 -18.92
CA LYS A 102 -5.86 1.72 -19.88
C LYS A 102 -7.31 1.23 -19.89
N TYR A 103 -8.23 2.08 -19.47
CA TYR A 103 -9.68 1.97 -19.63
C TYR A 103 -10.12 2.64 -20.94
N PHE A 104 -10.93 1.95 -21.75
CA PHE A 104 -11.38 2.44 -23.08
C PHE A 104 -10.32 3.14 -23.95
N GLY A 105 -9.16 2.52 -24.15
CA GLY A 105 -8.13 2.92 -25.13
C GLY A 105 -7.25 4.11 -24.72
N ILE A 106 -7.81 5.13 -24.07
CA ILE A 106 -7.11 6.38 -23.72
C ILE A 106 -7.18 6.77 -22.24
N PHE A 107 -8.24 6.39 -21.52
CA PHE A 107 -8.39 6.77 -20.12
C PHE A 107 -7.54 5.87 -19.24
N LYS A 108 -6.71 6.43 -18.36
CA LYS A 108 -6.02 5.63 -17.35
C LYS A 108 -6.93 5.41 -16.16
N ARG A 109 -6.87 4.23 -15.57
CA ARG A 109 -7.58 3.90 -14.33
C ARG A 109 -6.65 3.16 -13.39
N ASN A 110 -6.72 3.49 -12.11
CA ASN A 110 -6.00 2.79 -11.06
C ASN A 110 -6.91 1.78 -10.36
N ILE A 111 -6.34 0.63 -10.02
CA ILE A 111 -6.90 -0.31 -9.07
C ILE A 111 -6.01 -0.27 -7.84
N SER A 112 -6.55 0.20 -6.73
CA SER A 112 -5.81 0.31 -5.47
C SER A 112 -6.35 -0.70 -4.45
N VAL A 113 -5.45 -1.28 -3.67
CA VAL A 113 -5.76 -2.14 -2.53
C VAL A 113 -5.10 -1.53 -1.31
N ARG A 114 -5.89 -1.28 -0.28
CA ARG A 114 -5.41 -0.93 1.05
C ARG A 114 -5.30 -2.21 1.87
N THR A 115 -4.15 -2.42 2.48
CA THR A 115 -3.85 -3.60 3.28
C THR A 115 -3.44 -3.15 4.67
N GLU A 116 -4.16 -3.63 5.68
CA GLU A 116 -3.81 -3.40 7.09
C GLU A 116 -3.05 -4.61 7.63
N ILE A 117 -2.01 -4.32 8.41
CA ILE A 117 -1.11 -5.29 8.98
C ILE A 117 -0.98 -5.03 10.47
N LYS A 118 -1.03 -6.09 11.26
CA LYS A 118 -0.81 -6.07 12.70
C LYS A 118 0.05 -7.24 13.10
N ASN A 119 1.07 -7.01 13.93
CA ASN A 119 2.01 -8.05 14.35
C ASN A 119 2.50 -8.92 13.16
N SER A 120 2.95 -8.26 12.10
CA SER A 120 3.42 -8.88 10.85
C SER A 120 2.42 -9.76 10.09
N ARG A 121 1.12 -9.65 10.39
CA ARG A 121 0.06 -10.39 9.68
C ARG A 121 -0.91 -9.45 9.01
N ILE A 122 -1.24 -9.75 7.76
CA ILE A 122 -2.35 -9.09 7.07
C ILE A 122 -3.65 -9.44 7.82
N ILE A 123 -4.35 -8.40 8.25
CA ILE A 123 -5.64 -8.52 8.95
C ILE A 123 -6.79 -8.14 8.03
N THR A 124 -6.61 -7.13 7.19
CA THR A 124 -7.62 -6.73 6.20
C THR A 124 -6.98 -6.40 4.86
N MET A 125 -7.74 -6.67 3.78
CA MET A 125 -7.45 -6.17 2.44
C MET A 125 -8.75 -5.62 1.87
N GLU A 126 -8.71 -4.37 1.43
CA GLU A 126 -9.86 -3.70 0.87
C GLU A 126 -9.48 -3.06 -0.46
N ARG A 127 -10.24 -3.38 -1.50
CA ARG A 127 -10.10 -2.74 -2.79
C ARG A 127 -10.76 -1.34 -2.72
N LYS A 128 -9.96 -0.29 -2.92
CA LYS A 128 -10.47 1.10 -2.99
C LYS A 128 -10.92 1.42 -4.41
N LYS A 129 -12.12 2.00 -4.52
CA LYS A 129 -12.76 2.38 -5.77
C LYS A 129 -12.55 3.89 -5.91
N ASP A 130 -11.52 4.28 -6.66
CA ASP A 130 -11.06 5.68 -6.85
C ASP A 130 -10.45 6.34 -5.60
N THR A 131 -9.15 6.64 -5.65
CA THR A 131 -8.48 7.60 -4.76
C THR A 131 -8.78 9.06 -5.14
N LEU A 132 -9.58 9.30 -6.20
CA LEU A 132 -10.02 10.64 -6.61
C LEU A 132 -11.39 11.05 -6.04
N LYS A 133 -12.00 10.23 -5.17
CA LYS A 133 -13.20 10.61 -4.43
C LYS A 133 -12.96 10.39 -2.94
N GLU A 134 -12.43 11.42 -2.31
CA GLU A 134 -12.63 11.65 -0.88
C GLU A 134 -14.12 11.69 -0.59
N ASN A 135 -14.52 11.03 0.50
CA ASN A 135 -15.58 11.47 1.40
C ASN A 135 -15.11 11.13 2.82
#